data_AF-A0A7W8SX88-F1
#
_entry.id   AF-A0A7W8SX88-F1
#
_cell.length_a   1.000
_cell.length_b   1.000
_cell.length_c   1.000
_cell.angle_alpha   90.00
_cell.angle_beta   90.00
_cell.angle_gamma   90.00
#
_symmetry.space_group_name_H-M   'P 1'
#
loop_
_entity.id
_entity.type
_entity.pdbx_description
1 polymer ?
#
loop_
_entity_poly.entity_id
_entity_poly.type
_entity_poly.pdbx_seq_one_letter_code
_entity_poly.pdbx_strand_id
1 'polypeptide(L)'
;MLALDLREITLVMHDFGGPVGMGLASRHPDRVRRIISVNGPTPFGQATLVDRWRANAKVSPWFQWILNAEAEGRLDAVLGELGFNILSTFKLNGFEDHGLINDTWLRAYGSRFATPAECAGEHRDDPIRSAGLAAFDE
;
A
#
# COMPACT_ATOMS: atom_id res chain seq x y z
N MET A 1 20.54 -2.19 0.03
CA MET A 1 21.36 -0.99 -0.26
C MET A 1 22.69 -1.03 0.47
N LEU A 2 22.71 -1.00 1.81
CA LEU A 2 23.95 -0.96 2.61
C LEU A 2 24.81 -2.21 2.43
N ALA A 3 24.21 -3.41 2.52
CA ALA A 3 24.92 -4.67 2.33
C ALA A 3 25.54 -4.85 0.92
N LEU A 4 25.04 -4.10 -0.07
CA LEU A 4 25.54 -4.12 -1.45
C LEU A 4 26.42 -2.89 -1.77
N ASP A 5 26.71 -2.05 -0.78
CA ASP A 5 27.36 -0.72 -0.90
C ASP A 5 26.88 0.11 -2.11
N LEU A 6 25.58 0.10 -2.41
CA LEU A 6 25.06 0.90 -3.52
C LEU A 6 25.21 2.39 -3.21
N ARG A 7 25.64 3.14 -4.21
CA ARG A 7 25.86 4.60 -4.19
C ARG A 7 25.31 5.23 -5.47
N GLU A 8 25.06 6.54 -5.43
CA GLU A 8 24.53 7.30 -6.57
C GLU A 8 23.23 6.72 -7.16
N ILE A 9 22.40 6.08 -6.33
CA ILE A 9 21.22 5.36 -6.81
C ILE A 9 20.14 6.35 -7.29
N THR A 10 19.38 5.92 -8.31
CA THR A 10 18.09 6.53 -8.62
C THR A 10 17.02 5.73 -7.91
N LEU A 11 16.41 6.34 -6.89
CA LEU A 11 15.35 5.74 -6.11
C LEU A 11 14.02 5.98 -6.80
N VAL A 12 13.47 4.93 -7.42
CA VAL A 12 12.13 4.94 -8.03
C VAL A 12 11.15 4.32 -7.04
N MET A 13 10.12 5.07 -6.68
CA MET A 13 9.16 4.73 -5.63
C MET A 13 7.74 4.77 -6.16
N HIS A 14 6.91 3.84 -5.70
CA HIS A 14 5.49 3.77 -6.00
C HIS A 14 4.74 3.30 -4.75
N ASP A 15 3.56 3.86 -4.51
CA ASP A 15 2.69 3.48 -3.38
C ASP A 15 3.45 3.51 -2.03
N PHE A 16 3.44 2.44 -1.23
CA PHE A 16 4.20 2.33 0.02
C PHE A 16 5.72 2.42 -0.15
N GLY A 17 6.22 2.23 -1.37
CA GLY A 17 7.61 2.54 -1.71
C GLY A 17 7.97 4.01 -1.47
N GLY A 18 6.99 4.91 -1.49
CA GLY A 18 7.17 6.33 -1.19
C GLY A 18 7.63 6.57 0.26
N PRO A 19 6.83 6.24 1.29
CA PRO A 19 7.23 6.40 2.68
C PRO A 19 8.49 5.62 3.05
N VAL A 20 8.60 4.35 2.61
CA VAL A 20 9.78 3.52 2.88
C VAL A 20 11.03 4.12 2.24
N GLY A 21 10.93 4.51 0.96
CA GLY A 21 12.03 5.09 0.22
C GLY A 21 12.42 6.47 0.72
N MET A 22 11.49 7.32 1.12
CA MET A 22 11.81 8.61 1.74
C MET A 22 12.47 8.44 3.11
N GLY A 23 12.08 7.42 3.89
CA GLY A 23 12.78 7.05 5.12
C GLY A 23 14.22 6.56 4.87
N LEU A 24 14.45 5.85 3.76
CA LEU A 24 15.80 5.49 3.32
C LEU A 24 16.61 6.73 2.92
N ALA A 25 16.02 7.61 2.10
CA ALA A 25 16.66 8.81 1.59
C ALA A 25 17.00 9.82 2.70
N SER A 26 16.17 9.94 3.75
CA SER A 26 16.45 10.81 4.89
C SER A 26 17.64 10.33 5.73
N ARG A 27 17.79 9.01 5.88
CA ARG A 27 18.87 8.40 6.69
C ARG A 27 20.18 8.26 5.94
N HIS A 28 20.15 8.18 4.61
CA HIS A 28 21.34 7.97 3.77
C HIS A 28 21.33 8.88 2.52
N PRO A 29 21.25 10.21 2.69
CA PRO A 29 21.11 11.14 1.57
C PRO A 29 22.29 11.11 0.61
N ASP A 30 23.50 10.79 1.10
CA ASP A 30 24.74 10.67 0.34
C ASP A 30 24.73 9.53 -0.69
N ARG A 31 23.79 8.59 -0.57
CA ARG A 31 23.69 7.42 -1.45
C ARG A 31 22.69 7.59 -2.58
N VAL A 32 21.80 8.59 -2.49
CA VAL A 32 20.69 8.79 -3.42
C VAL A 32 20.99 9.98 -4.31
N ARG A 33 21.20 9.73 -5.60
CA ARG A 33 21.43 10.78 -6.60
C ARG A 33 20.13 11.42 -7.09
N ARG A 34 19.09 10.61 -7.25
CA ARG A 34 17.79 11.05 -7.78
C ARG A 34 16.66 10.33 -7.08
N ILE A 35 15.54 11.03 -6.93
CA ILE A 35 14.27 10.48 -6.45
C ILE A 35 13.24 10.64 -7.56
N ILE A 36 12.57 9.54 -7.91
CA ILE A 36 11.43 9.51 -8.82
C ILE A 36 10.28 8.90 -8.02
N SER A 37 9.24 9.69 -7.76
CA SER A 37 8.00 9.19 -7.15
C SER A 37 6.91 9.08 -8.21
N VAL A 38 6.25 7.93 -8.26
CA VAL A 38 5.12 7.66 -9.15
C VAL A 38 3.97 7.22 -8.27
N ASN A 39 2.87 7.98 -8.22
CA ASN A 39 1.67 7.64 -7.44
C ASN A 39 1.95 7.13 -6.01
N GLY A 40 2.88 7.77 -5.30
CA GLY A 40 3.26 7.39 -3.95
C GLY A 40 3.44 8.61 -3.05
N PRO A 41 2.99 8.56 -1.78
CA PRO A 41 3.21 9.65 -0.85
C PRO A 41 4.71 9.80 -0.53
N THR A 42 5.19 11.03 -0.43
CA THR A 42 6.61 11.36 -0.15
C THR A 42 6.77 12.09 1.19
N PRO A 43 6.47 11.42 2.32
CA PRO A 43 6.62 12.03 3.63
C PRO A 43 8.10 12.34 3.91
N PHE A 44 8.36 13.52 4.45
CA PHE A 44 9.70 14.01 4.76
C PHE A 44 9.67 15.04 5.89
N GLY A 45 9.21 14.62 7.07
CA GLY A 45 9.26 15.43 8.29
C GLY A 45 8.28 16.60 8.34
N GLN A 46 7.20 16.60 7.53
CA GLN A 46 6.19 17.65 7.60
C GLN A 46 5.41 17.54 8.92
N ALA A 47 5.35 18.63 9.69
CA ALA A 47 4.65 18.66 10.99
C ALA A 47 3.16 18.28 10.90
N THR A 48 2.52 18.53 9.75
CA THR A 48 1.09 18.22 9.51
C THR A 48 0.86 16.85 8.88
N LEU A 49 1.89 15.99 8.81
CA LEU A 49 1.79 14.71 8.09
C LEU A 49 0.69 13.81 8.67
N VAL A 50 0.61 13.70 9.99
CA VAL A 50 -0.41 12.89 10.68
C VAL A 50 -1.81 13.42 10.40
N ASP A 51 -2.01 14.73 10.49
CA ASP A 51 -3.31 15.36 10.22
C ASP A 51 -3.75 15.14 8.78
N ARG A 52 -2.83 15.29 7.82
CA ARG A 52 -3.10 15.04 6.39
C ARG A 52 -3.43 13.58 6.13
N TRP A 53 -2.70 12.65 6.77
CA TRP A 53 -3.00 11.23 6.66
C TRP A 53 -4.38 10.90 7.22
N ARG A 54 -4.71 11.40 8.43
CA ARG A 54 -6.04 11.22 9.04
C ARG A 54 -7.15 11.83 8.19
N ALA A 55 -6.93 13.00 7.60
CA ALA A 55 -7.89 13.62 6.70
C ALA A 55 -8.13 12.77 5.43
N ASN A 56 -7.07 12.22 4.84
CA ASN A 56 -7.18 11.32 3.68
C ASN A 56 -7.88 10.00 4.04
N ALA A 57 -7.54 9.40 5.19
CA ALA A 57 -8.18 8.17 5.66
C ALA A 57 -9.69 8.35 5.87
N LYS A 58 -10.12 9.54 6.31
CA LYS A 58 -11.55 9.88 6.49
C LYS A 58 -12.34 9.97 5.19
N VAL A 59 -11.72 10.18 4.04
CA VAL A 59 -12.43 10.35 2.75
C VAL A 59 -12.17 9.24 1.75
N SER A 60 -11.16 8.41 1.97
CA SER A 60 -10.81 7.28 1.11
C SER A 60 -11.73 6.07 1.38
N PRO A 61 -12.49 5.58 0.37
CA PRO A 61 -13.30 4.38 0.52
C PRO A 61 -12.47 3.15 0.92
N TRP A 62 -11.26 3.04 0.37
CA TRP A 62 -10.32 1.98 0.70
C TRP A 62 -9.93 2.00 2.19
N PHE A 63 -9.46 3.14 2.69
CA PHE A 63 -9.03 3.24 4.10
C PHE A 63 -10.20 3.06 5.07
N GLN A 64 -11.36 3.64 4.78
CA GLN A 64 -12.55 3.41 5.59
C GLN A 64 -12.94 1.93 5.63
N TRP A 65 -12.89 1.24 4.49
CA TRP A 65 -13.22 -0.18 4.42
C TRP A 65 -12.25 -1.04 5.23
N ILE A 66 -10.93 -0.82 5.09
CA ILE A 66 -9.90 -1.55 5.85
C ILE A 66 -10.12 -1.36 7.36
N LEU A 67 -10.24 -0.11 7.81
CA LEU A 67 -10.38 0.21 9.23
C LEU A 67 -11.66 -0.42 9.82
N ASN A 68 -12.79 -0.34 9.11
CA ASN A 68 -14.03 -0.96 9.56
C ASN A 68 -13.95 -2.50 9.54
N ALA A 69 -13.33 -3.07 8.50
CA ALA A 69 -13.16 -4.51 8.37
C ALA A 69 -12.28 -5.10 9.49
N GLU A 70 -11.23 -4.38 9.86
CA GLU A 70 -10.35 -4.75 10.99
C GLU A 70 -11.10 -4.64 12.32
N ALA A 71 -11.80 -3.54 12.56
CA ALA A 71 -12.58 -3.33 13.78
C ALA A 71 -13.68 -4.38 13.98
N GLU A 72 -14.25 -4.88 12.88
CA GLU A 72 -15.26 -5.94 12.87
C GLU A 72 -14.65 -7.36 12.84
N GLY A 73 -13.32 -7.50 12.81
CA GLY A 73 -12.63 -8.79 12.78
C GLY A 73 -12.84 -9.59 11.49
N ARG A 74 -13.23 -8.93 10.39
CA ARG A 74 -13.53 -9.54 9.10
C ARG A 74 -12.49 -9.29 8.01
N LEU A 75 -11.49 -8.45 8.26
CA LEU A 75 -10.48 -8.09 7.27
C LEU A 75 -9.77 -9.33 6.71
N ASP A 76 -9.27 -10.19 7.59
CA ASP A 76 -8.68 -11.49 7.28
C ASP A 76 -9.56 -12.33 6.33
N ALA A 77 -10.82 -12.54 6.72
CA ALA A 77 -11.73 -13.40 5.99
C ALA A 77 -12.03 -12.84 4.59
N VAL A 78 -12.18 -11.52 4.45
CA VAL A 78 -12.50 -10.93 3.14
C VAL A 78 -11.28 -10.88 2.23
N LEU A 79 -10.11 -10.49 2.74
CA LEU A 79 -8.86 -10.51 1.96
C LEU A 79 -8.39 -11.94 1.67
N GLY A 80 -8.74 -12.92 2.50
CA GLY A 80 -8.49 -14.34 2.25
C GLY A 80 -9.18 -14.87 0.99
N GLU A 81 -10.22 -14.20 0.51
CA GLU A 81 -11.05 -14.60 -0.63
C GLU A 81 -10.82 -13.73 -1.88
N LEU A 82 -9.64 -13.08 -1.99
CA LEU A 82 -9.32 -12.19 -3.12
C LEU A 82 -9.45 -12.86 -4.48
N GLY A 83 -9.16 -14.16 -4.62
CA GLY A 83 -9.38 -14.89 -5.88
C GLY A 83 -10.81 -14.78 -6.40
N PHE A 84 -11.80 -14.62 -5.50
CA PHE A 84 -13.20 -14.43 -5.84
C PHE A 84 -13.61 -12.95 -5.89
N ASN A 85 -13.08 -12.11 -5.01
CA ASN A 85 -13.57 -10.74 -4.79
C ASN A 85 -12.62 -9.60 -5.22
N ILE A 86 -11.51 -9.91 -5.91
CA ILE A 86 -10.46 -8.93 -6.32
C ILE A 86 -11.03 -7.68 -7.01
N LEU A 87 -12.07 -7.83 -7.83
CA LEU A 87 -12.68 -6.70 -8.53
C LEU A 87 -13.28 -5.69 -7.56
N SER A 88 -13.95 -6.15 -6.50
CA SER A 88 -14.53 -5.28 -5.47
C SER A 88 -13.43 -4.50 -4.74
N THR A 89 -12.32 -5.16 -4.43
CA THR A 89 -11.11 -4.54 -3.83
C THR A 89 -10.54 -3.46 -4.75
N PHE A 90 -10.45 -3.72 -6.06
CA PHE A 90 -9.94 -2.74 -7.03
C PHE A 90 -10.89 -1.56 -7.24
N LYS A 91 -12.20 -1.80 -7.19
CA LYS A 91 -13.20 -0.71 -7.22
C LYS A 91 -13.05 0.23 -6.03
N LEU A 92 -12.72 -0.28 -4.84
CA LEU A 92 -12.42 0.56 -3.67
C LEU A 92 -11.14 1.40 -3.86
N ASN A 93 -10.21 0.92 -4.68
CA ASN A 93 -8.93 1.57 -5.00
C ASN A 93 -8.97 2.44 -6.27
N GLY A 94 -10.16 2.74 -6.80
CA GLY A 94 -10.31 3.67 -7.93
C GLY A 94 -10.11 3.04 -9.31
N PHE A 95 -10.38 1.73 -9.47
CA PHE A 95 -10.45 1.12 -10.80
C PHE A 95 -11.65 1.66 -11.59
N GLU A 96 -11.41 2.45 -12.64
CA GLU A 96 -12.47 3.16 -13.37
C GLU A 96 -12.82 2.55 -14.73
N ASP A 97 -11.87 2.04 -15.50
CA ASP A 97 -12.13 1.54 -16.86
C ASP A 97 -12.58 0.07 -16.85
N HIS A 98 -13.90 -0.14 -16.85
CA HIS A 98 -14.47 -1.49 -16.81
C HIS A 98 -14.42 -2.20 -18.15
N GLY A 99 -14.11 -1.49 -19.24
CA GLY A 99 -13.94 -2.09 -20.57
C GLY A 99 -12.74 -3.03 -20.66
N LEU A 100 -11.81 -2.93 -19.72
CA LEU A 100 -10.65 -3.81 -19.59
C LEU A 100 -10.97 -5.16 -18.95
N ILE A 101 -12.13 -5.28 -18.29
CA ILE A 101 -12.52 -6.52 -17.61
C ILE A 101 -12.89 -7.58 -18.65
N ASN A 102 -12.09 -8.64 -18.68
CA ASN A 102 -12.34 -9.85 -19.46
C ASN A 102 -11.71 -11.05 -18.73
N ASP A 103 -11.90 -12.26 -19.25
CA ASP A 103 -11.39 -13.47 -18.61
C ASP A 103 -9.86 -13.46 -18.44
N THR A 104 -9.12 -12.83 -19.36
CA THR A 104 -7.66 -12.70 -19.24
C THR A 104 -7.29 -11.76 -18.09
N TRP A 105 -7.98 -10.63 -17.96
CA TRP A 105 -7.79 -9.69 -16.85
C TRP A 105 -8.13 -10.34 -15.51
N LEU A 106 -9.27 -11.02 -15.41
CA LEU A 106 -9.70 -11.72 -14.20
C LEU A 106 -8.70 -12.81 -13.80
N ARG A 107 -8.20 -13.60 -14.76
CA ARG A 107 -7.13 -14.58 -14.47
C ARG A 107 -5.83 -13.90 -14.06
N ALA A 108 -5.42 -12.82 -14.72
CA ALA A 108 -4.16 -12.14 -14.43
C ALA A 108 -4.11 -11.63 -12.99
N TYR A 109 -5.20 -11.05 -12.50
CA TYR A 109 -5.27 -10.49 -11.15
C TYR A 109 -5.74 -11.49 -10.10
N GLY A 110 -6.60 -12.46 -10.43
CA GLY A 110 -7.14 -13.44 -9.47
C GLY A 110 -6.27 -14.68 -9.26
N SER A 111 -5.49 -15.12 -10.26
CA SER A 111 -4.74 -16.39 -10.19
C SER A 111 -3.65 -16.44 -9.14
N ARG A 112 -3.22 -15.29 -8.61
CA ARG A 112 -2.23 -15.18 -7.53
C ARG A 112 -2.84 -15.25 -6.13
N PHE A 113 -4.16 -15.34 -6.05
CA PHE A 113 -4.94 -15.30 -4.81
C PHE A 113 -5.93 -16.47 -4.74
N ALA A 114 -5.55 -17.64 -5.28
CA ALA A 114 -6.44 -18.78 -5.40
C ALA A 114 -6.75 -19.44 -4.05
N THR A 115 -5.90 -19.23 -3.05
CA THR A 115 -6.07 -19.73 -1.69
C THR A 115 -5.82 -18.65 -0.64
N PRO A 116 -6.40 -18.78 0.57
CA PRO A 116 -6.14 -17.83 1.66
C PRO A 116 -4.66 -17.69 2.02
N ALA A 117 -3.87 -18.76 1.86
CA ALA A 117 -2.43 -18.72 2.09
C ALA A 117 -1.69 -17.85 1.06
N GLU A 118 -2.14 -17.83 -0.19
CA GLU A 118 -1.58 -16.99 -1.25
C GLU A 118 -2.04 -15.53 -1.10
N CYS A 119 -3.20 -15.30 -0.48
CA CYS A 119 -3.67 -13.97 -0.07
C CYS A 119 -2.90 -13.38 1.13
N ALA A 120 -2.09 -14.17 1.83
CA ALA A 120 -1.44 -13.75 3.07
C ALA A 120 -0.48 -12.56 2.89
N GLY A 121 0.08 -12.36 1.69
CA GLY A 121 0.91 -11.18 1.37
C GLY A 121 0.13 -9.86 1.41
N GLU A 122 -1.17 -9.89 1.14
CA GLU A 122 -2.05 -8.72 1.29
C GLU A 122 -2.32 -8.41 2.77
N HIS A 123 -2.23 -9.41 3.64
CA HIS A 123 -2.82 -9.36 4.97
C HIS A 123 -1.80 -9.29 6.13
N ARG A 124 -0.68 -10.01 6.02
CA ARG A 124 0.32 -10.13 7.10
C ARG A 124 1.32 -8.97 7.13
N ASP A 125 1.56 -8.36 5.98
CA ASP A 125 2.50 -7.24 5.81
C ASP A 125 1.79 -5.95 5.39
N ASP A 126 0.45 -5.86 5.54
CA ASP A 126 -0.32 -4.66 5.18
C ASP A 126 0.25 -3.44 5.92
N PRO A 127 0.85 -2.49 5.19
CA PRO A 127 1.39 -1.30 5.82
C PRO A 127 0.29 -0.45 6.45
N ILE A 128 -0.99 -0.68 6.17
CA ILE A 128 -2.13 -0.04 6.84
C ILE A 128 -2.30 -0.57 8.26
N ARG A 129 -2.03 -1.85 8.53
CA ARG A 129 -2.03 -2.39 9.90
C ARG A 129 -0.85 -1.83 10.71
N SER A 130 0.33 -1.74 10.11
CA SER A 130 1.51 -1.19 10.80
C SER A 130 1.50 0.34 10.90
N ALA A 131 1.06 1.07 9.88
CA ALA A 131 0.84 2.52 9.93
C ALA A 131 -0.38 2.89 10.78
N GLY A 132 -1.39 2.02 10.83
CA GLY A 132 -2.57 2.13 11.68
C GLY A 132 -2.32 1.77 13.15
N LEU A 133 -1.18 1.17 13.52
CA LEU A 133 -0.74 1.12 14.92
C LEU A 133 0.28 2.22 15.24
N ALA A 134 1.22 2.50 14.33
CA ALA A 134 2.23 3.54 14.55
C ALA A 134 1.65 4.97 14.57
N ALA A 135 0.44 5.21 14.03
CA ALA A 135 -0.27 6.49 14.12
C ALA A 135 -1.14 6.64 15.39
N PHE A 136 -1.19 5.61 16.25
CA PHE A 136 -2.00 5.55 17.48
C PHE A 136 -1.17 5.37 18.76
N ASP A 137 0.11 5.03 18.66
CA ASP A 137 1.05 5.08 19.79
C ASP A 137 1.74 6.47 19.85
N GLU A 138 0.96 7.47 20.27
CA GLU A 138 1.37 8.61 21.13
C GLU A 138 0.15 9.14 21.89
#